data_AF-A0AAU9L2A4-F1
#
_entry.id   AF-A0AAU9L2A4-F1
#
_cell.length_a   1.000
_cell.length_b   1.000
_cell.length_c   1.000
_cell.angle_alpha   90.00
_cell.angle_beta   90.00
_cell.angle_gamma   90.00
#
_symmetry.space_group_name_H-M   'P 1'
#
loop_
_entity.id
_entity.type
_entity.pdbx_description
1 polymer ?
#
loop_
_entity_poly.entity_id
_entity_poly.type
_entity_poly.pdbx_seq_one_letter_code
_entity_poly.pdbx_strand_id
1 'polypeptide(L)'
;MAELEPKVTVVRELQNQQNAAKELDEMIAEQAESDDPDATELRRMAEDERRELLIGINRLENEVVRIMLPRDEVDENSSIVEIRANTGGDEACLFAADILRCIRR
;
A
#
# COMPACT_ATOMS: atom_id res chain seq x y z
N MET A 1 -21.49 4.62 12.21
CA MET A 1 -21.24 3.23 11.73
C MET A 1 -21.02 3.15 10.22
N ALA A 2 -21.69 3.98 9.40
CA ALA A 2 -21.58 3.93 7.93
C ALA A 2 -20.17 4.23 7.33
N GLU A 3 -19.29 4.95 8.01
CA GLU A 3 -17.95 5.29 7.50
C GLU A 3 -16.90 4.17 7.65
N LEU A 4 -17.15 3.21 8.54
CA LEU A 4 -16.23 2.09 8.82
C LEU A 4 -16.53 0.85 7.95
N GLU A 5 -17.78 0.66 7.56
CA GLU A 5 -18.26 -0.42 6.69
C GLU A 5 -17.39 -0.64 5.43
N PRO A 6 -17.15 0.37 4.57
CA PRO A 6 -16.33 0.17 3.37
C PRO A 6 -14.87 -0.14 3.72
N LYS A 7 -14.35 0.39 4.83
CA LYS A 7 -12.96 0.13 5.23
C LYS A 7 -12.74 -1.29 5.71
N VAL A 8 -13.68 -1.80 6.50
CA VAL A 8 -13.64 -3.17 7.02
C VAL A 8 -13.77 -4.18 5.87
N THR A 9 -14.59 -3.88 4.86
CA THR A 9 -14.76 -4.75 3.69
C THR A 9 -13.46 -4.93 2.91
N VAL A 10 -12.76 -3.83 2.57
CA VAL A 10 -11.48 -3.90 1.82
C VAL A 10 -10.40 -4.65 2.62
N VAL A 11 -10.32 -4.41 3.93
CA VAL A 11 -9.36 -5.12 4.79
C VAL A 11 -9.67 -6.62 4.89
N ARG A 12 -10.95 -7.00 4.99
CA ARG A 12 -11.36 -8.41 4.98
C ARG A 12 -11.05 -9.09 3.65
N GLU A 13 -11.28 -8.40 2.54
CA GLU A 13 -10.94 -8.92 1.22
C GLU A 13 -9.42 -9.16 1.08
N LEU A 14 -8.61 -8.20 1.54
CA LEU A 14 -7.15 -8.35 1.58
C LEU A 14 -6.73 -9.56 2.41
N GLN A 15 -7.29 -9.72 3.63
CA GLN A 15 -7.01 -10.85 4.50
C GLN A 15 -7.38 -12.19 3.85
N ASN A 16 -8.53 -12.25 3.17
CA ASN A 16 -8.96 -13.46 2.48
C ASN A 16 -7.99 -13.83 1.34
N GLN A 17 -7.55 -12.87 0.54
CA GLN A 17 -6.58 -13.14 -0.53
C GLN A 17 -5.21 -13.55 0.02
N GLN A 18 -4.77 -12.95 1.13
CA GLN A 18 -3.53 -13.35 1.80
C GLN A 18 -3.59 -14.79 2.33
N ASN A 19 -4.73 -15.19 2.90
CA ASN A 19 -4.94 -16.56 3.35
C ASN A 19 -4.94 -17.55 2.17
N ALA A 20 -5.65 -17.24 1.08
CA ALA A 20 -5.67 -18.08 -0.12
C ALA A 20 -4.26 -18.23 -0.73
N ALA A 21 -3.47 -17.15 -0.80
CA ALA A 21 -2.10 -17.22 -1.28
C ALA A 21 -1.21 -18.11 -0.39
N LYS A 22 -1.45 -18.10 0.93
CA LYS A 22 -0.74 -18.96 1.88
C LYS A 22 -1.12 -20.44 1.72
N GLU A 23 -2.40 -20.73 1.52
CA GLU A 23 -2.87 -22.09 1.24
C GLU A 23 -2.23 -22.65 -0.04
N LEU A 24 -2.11 -21.83 -1.09
CA LEU A 24 -1.39 -22.20 -2.31
C LEU A 24 0.11 -22.41 -2.07
N ASP A 25 0.75 -21.59 -1.24
CA ASP A 25 2.16 -21.78 -0.86
C ASP A 25 2.37 -23.13 -0.14
N GLU A 26 1.45 -23.52 0.74
CA GLU A 26 1.47 -24.82 1.42
C GLU A 26 1.29 -25.97 0.40
N MET A 27 0.33 -25.87 -0.53
CA MET A 27 0.14 -26.86 -1.60
C MET A 27 1.37 -27.00 -2.51
N ILE A 28 1.98 -25.88 -2.91
CA ILE A 28 3.20 -25.87 -3.74
C ILE A 28 4.35 -26.57 -3.00
N ALA A 29 4.50 -26.30 -1.70
CA ALA A 29 5.53 -26.91 -0.87
C ALA A 29 5.33 -28.43 -0.70
N GLU A 30 4.10 -28.88 -0.48
CA GLU A 30 3.78 -30.32 -0.37
C GLU A 30 4.10 -31.09 -1.64
N GLN A 31 3.95 -30.45 -2.81
CA GLN A 31 4.24 -31.05 -4.11
C GLN A 31 5.69 -30.81 -4.58
N ALA A 32 6.54 -30.15 -3.79
CA ALA A 32 7.88 -29.74 -4.23
C ALA A 32 8.84 -30.92 -4.46
N GLU A 33 8.71 -31.98 -3.67
CA GLU A 33 9.58 -33.17 -3.74
C GLU A 33 9.06 -34.26 -4.69
N SER A 34 7.86 -34.06 -5.27
CA SER A 34 7.27 -35.00 -6.21
C SER A 34 7.72 -34.71 -7.65
N ASP A 35 8.34 -35.70 -8.29
CA ASP A 35 8.68 -35.69 -9.71
C ASP A 35 7.55 -36.28 -10.59
N ASP A 36 6.38 -36.57 -10.00
CA ASP A 36 5.22 -37.01 -10.76
C ASP A 36 4.79 -35.90 -11.75
N PRO A 37 4.60 -36.21 -13.05
CA PRO A 37 4.10 -35.25 -14.02
C PRO A 37 2.81 -34.53 -13.59
N ASP A 38 1.89 -35.25 -12.93
CA ASP A 38 0.63 -34.69 -12.45
C ASP A 38 0.86 -33.73 -11.27
N ALA A 39 1.78 -34.04 -10.36
CA ALA A 39 2.19 -33.15 -9.28
C ALA A 39 2.90 -31.89 -9.79
N THR A 40 3.71 -32.04 -10.83
CA THR A 40 4.40 -30.92 -11.49
C THR A 40 3.42 -29.96 -12.16
N GLU A 41 2.41 -30.48 -12.87
CA GLU A 41 1.38 -29.63 -13.48
C GLU A 41 0.50 -28.96 -12.42
N LEU A 42 0.13 -29.68 -11.35
CA LEU A 42 -0.62 -29.10 -10.24
C LEU A 42 0.14 -27.95 -9.57
N ARG A 43 1.45 -28.12 -9.34
CA ARG A 43 2.32 -27.07 -8.81
C ARG A 43 2.37 -25.86 -9.73
N ARG A 44 2.50 -26.07 -11.05
CA ARG A 44 2.52 -24.99 -12.04
C ARG A 44 1.21 -24.19 -12.04
N MET A 45 0.07 -24.88 -11.97
CA MET A 45 -1.24 -24.23 -11.88
C MET A 45 -1.38 -23.40 -10.59
N ALA A 46 -0.96 -23.96 -9.44
CA ALA A 46 -0.98 -23.25 -8.17
C ALA A 46 -0.04 -22.03 -8.17
N GLU A 47 1.14 -22.11 -8.80
CA GLU A 47 2.06 -20.98 -8.96
C GLU A 47 1.46 -19.85 -9.81
N ASP A 48 0.77 -20.19 -10.90
CA ASP A 48 0.10 -19.22 -11.76
C ASP A 48 -1.07 -18.54 -11.02
N GLU A 49 -1.92 -19.29 -10.33
CA GLU A 49 -3.01 -18.75 -9.50
C GLU A 49 -2.49 -17.85 -8.37
N ARG A 50 -1.43 -18.30 -7.69
CA ARG A 50 -0.75 -17.52 -6.66
C ARG A 50 -0.23 -16.20 -7.21
N ARG A 51 0.32 -16.19 -8.43
CA ARG A 51 0.82 -14.95 -9.07
C ARG A 51 -0.32 -13.96 -9.28
N GLU A 52 -1.48 -14.41 -9.71
CA GLU A 52 -2.67 -13.55 -9.87
C GLU A 52 -3.15 -12.99 -8.53
N LEU A 53 -3.19 -13.83 -7.48
CA LEU A 53 -3.54 -13.39 -6.13
C LEU A 53 -2.58 -12.33 -5.60
N LEU A 54 -1.27 -12.47 -5.82
CA LEU A 54 -0.28 -11.48 -5.38
C LEU A 54 -0.47 -10.10 -6.05
N ILE A 55 -0.90 -10.07 -7.32
CA ILE A 55 -1.26 -8.83 -8.01
C ILE A 55 -2.50 -8.21 -7.34
N GLY A 56 -3.51 -9.02 -7.03
CA GLY A 56 -4.71 -8.60 -6.30
C GLY A 56 -4.40 -8.03 -4.91
N ILE A 57 -3.56 -8.72 -4.15
CA ILE A 57 -3.08 -8.32 -2.83
C ILE A 57 -2.40 -6.95 -2.90
N ASN A 58 -1.46 -6.75 -3.84
CA ASN A 58 -0.78 -5.46 -3.97
C ASN A 58 -1.74 -4.31 -4.28
N ARG A 59 -2.75 -4.56 -5.14
CA ARG A 59 -3.80 -3.58 -5.43
C ARG A 59 -4.59 -3.23 -4.17
N LEU A 60 -5.02 -4.24 -3.41
CA LEU A 60 -5.80 -4.07 -2.18
C LEU A 60 -4.97 -3.41 -1.07
N GLU A 61 -3.68 -3.70 -0.94
CA GLU A 61 -2.79 -3.02 0.00
C GLU A 61 -2.73 -1.51 -0.26
N ASN A 62 -2.56 -1.12 -1.53
CA ASN A 62 -2.59 0.29 -1.93
C ASN A 62 -3.96 0.94 -1.66
N GLU A 63 -5.03 0.18 -1.85
CA GLU A 63 -6.39 0.62 -1.56
C GLU A 63 -6.59 0.84 -0.06
N VAL A 64 -6.17 -0.10 0.79
CA VAL A 64 -6.19 0.00 2.26
C VAL A 64 -5.44 1.25 2.72
N VAL A 65 -4.23 1.49 2.22
CA VAL A 65 -3.47 2.70 2.57
C VAL A 65 -4.28 3.96 2.23
N ARG A 66 -4.85 4.02 1.02
CA ARG A 66 -5.64 5.16 0.55
C ARG A 66 -6.87 5.43 1.42
N ILE A 67 -7.61 4.40 1.84
CA ILE A 67 -8.84 4.56 2.65
C ILE A 67 -8.56 4.81 4.14
N MET A 68 -7.37 4.44 4.62
CA MET A 68 -6.95 4.65 6.01
C MET A 68 -6.42 6.05 6.25
N LEU A 69 -5.93 6.72 5.19
CA LEU A 69 -5.66 8.15 5.26
C LEU A 69 -6.97 8.87 5.63
N PRO A 70 -6.95 9.77 6.64
CA PRO A 70 -8.08 10.63 6.90
C PRO A 70 -8.41 11.39 5.61
N ARG A 71 -9.71 11.56 5.31
CA ARG A 71 -10.09 12.51 4.26
C ARG A 71 -9.57 13.86 4.73
N ASP A 72 -8.59 14.40 4.03
CA ASP A 72 -8.14 15.76 4.28
C ASP A 72 -9.29 16.70 3.94
N GLU A 73 -10.08 17.10 4.95
CA GLU A 73 -11.05 18.21 4.82
C GLU A 73 -10.37 19.53 4.39
N VAL A 74 -9.04 19.55 4.39
CA VAL A 74 -8.19 20.67 3.99
C VAL A 74 -7.61 20.52 2.58
N ASP A 75 -7.59 19.32 1.98
CA ASP A 75 -6.94 19.08 0.67
C ASP A 75 -7.68 19.78 -0.48
N GLU A 76 -9.00 19.97 -0.34
CA GLU A 76 -9.79 20.71 -1.33
C GLU A 76 -9.67 22.24 -1.17
N ASN A 77 -9.06 22.72 -0.08
CA ASN A 77 -8.95 24.14 0.23
C ASN A 77 -7.56 24.71 -0.09
N SER A 78 -7.54 25.92 -0.64
CA SER A 78 -6.29 26.66 -0.83
C SER A 78 -5.62 26.93 0.52
N SER A 79 -4.36 26.54 0.66
CA SER A 79 -3.56 26.80 1.85
C SER A 79 -2.68 28.04 1.68
N ILE A 80 -2.61 28.88 2.71
CA ILE A 80 -1.66 30.01 2.78
C ILE A 80 -0.47 29.56 3.63
N VAL A 81 0.73 29.59 3.03
CA VAL A 81 1.98 29.24 3.72
C VAL A 81 2.73 30.54 4.06
N GLU A 82 2.90 30.82 5.34
CA GLU A 82 3.73 31.92 5.83
C GLU A 82 5.06 31.39 6.39
N ILE A 83 6.19 31.90 5.89
CA ILE A 83 7.54 31.53 6.34
C ILE A 83 8.17 32.76 7.00
N ARG A 84 8.54 32.65 8.29
CA ARG A 84 9.20 33.71 9.04
C ARG A 84 10.59 33.27 9.50
N ALA A 85 11.61 34.07 9.23
CA ALA A 85 12.92 33.91 9.85
C ALA A 85 12.83 34.36 11.32
N ASN A 86 13.22 33.47 12.24
CA ASN A 86 13.20 33.75 13.67
C ASN A 86 14.63 34.12 14.14
N THR A 87 15.18 33.49 15.17
CA THR A 87 16.56 33.73 15.62
C THR A 87 17.59 33.16 14.63
N GLY A 88 18.69 33.88 14.39
CA GLY A 88 19.78 33.44 13.50
C GLY A 88 20.18 34.46 12.41
N GLY A 89 19.54 35.65 12.38
CA GLY A 89 19.93 36.74 11.48
C GLY A 89 19.90 36.32 10.01
N ASP A 90 21.00 36.59 9.30
CA ASP A 90 21.12 36.31 7.86
C ASP A 90 20.99 34.82 7.52
N GLU A 91 21.45 33.93 8.39
CA GLU A 91 21.37 32.48 8.19
C GLU A 91 19.92 31.98 8.28
N ALA A 92 19.12 32.56 9.20
CA ALA A 92 17.70 32.26 9.31
C ALA A 92 16.90 32.77 8.08
N CYS A 93 17.31 33.92 7.52
CA CYS A 93 16.74 34.44 6.28
C CYS A 93 17.08 33.56 5.07
N LEU A 94 18.32 33.09 4.97
CA LEU A 94 18.75 32.19 3.90
C LEU A 94 17.97 30.86 3.94
N PHE A 95 17.82 30.29 5.14
CA PHE A 95 17.07 29.05 5.34
C PHE A 95 15.57 29.21 5.03
N ALA A 96 14.95 30.32 5.44
CA ALA A 96 13.57 30.64 5.07
C ALA A 96 13.40 30.74 3.55
N ALA A 97 14.38 31.33 2.84
CA ALA A 97 14.38 31.40 1.39
C ALA A 97 14.53 30.02 0.73
N ASP A 98 15.32 29.12 1.31
CA ASP A 98 15.48 27.75 0.80
C ASP A 98 14.22 26.90 1.01
N ILE A 99 13.53 27.04 2.14
CA ILE A 99 12.22 26.41 2.36
C ILE A 99 11.21 26.92 1.32
N LEU A 100 11.16 28.25 1.09
CA LEU A 100 10.28 28.83 0.09
C LEU A 100 10.55 28.27 -1.32
N ARG A 101 11.83 28.06 -1.68
CA ARG A 101 12.22 27.44 -2.95
C ARG A 101 11.79 25.98 -3.03
N CYS A 102 11.89 25.23 -1.95
CA CYS A 102 11.47 23.82 -1.87
C CYS A 102 9.96 23.68 -2.06
N ILE A 103 9.16 24.50 -1.38
CA ILE A 103 7.68 24.44 -1.42
C ILE A 103 7.10 24.95 -2.76
N ARG A 104 7.83 25.80 -3.48
CA ARG A 104 7.42 26.30 -4.80
C ARG A 104 7.74 25.35 -5.96
N ARG A 105 8.40 24.23 -5.71
CA ARG A 105 8.81 23.27 -6.74
C ARG A 105 7.88 22.08 -6.77
#